data_AF-A0A938P628-F1
#
_entry.id   AF-A0A938P628-F1
#
_cell.length_a   1.000
_cell.length_b   1.000
_cell.length_c   1.000
_cell.angle_alpha   90.00
_cell.angle_beta   90.00
_cell.angle_gamma   90.00
#
_symmetry.space_group_name_H-M   'P 1'
#
loop_
_entity.id
_entity.type
_entity.pdbx_description
1 polymer ?
#
loop_
_entity_poly.entity_id
_entity_poly.type
_entity_poly.pdbx_seq_one_letter_code
_entity_poly.pdbx_strand_id
1 'polypeptide(L)'
;MPAQHNLHWTSDEDLLERYVLGQVDVSERSWLEAHLHECVQCQQAVRAEQELAAGIREAGREMLKARLKERIAVQPLRRINWYQVAAAAATIVILVTVGIHNRWFFSDEVKHEVFTEQEQKEAAAPADKIEAPQEDRAAQTQPHGAVGEPVPAIGGTATTSKSEGRRDIAEEKGREPIPVTTEKRFDAGDQEPQLAADARRKRETAAPDRSAFDEVETWVEGRMISLRPAEPAADKFVVPQVARGYERLQARKEDRKLSKPEALIQADGSTAGIILEQKEIGDLSPAQQQRQKGDAIQTLIQRKRGTLVMTLYLDRPVSDSVLQAASVESVGADSVVVQLGSQLIGYKLPPAWSEVFIRQAKVKR
;
A
#
# COMPACT_ATOMS: atom_id res chain seq x y z
N MET A 1 -2.43 -12.58 44.08
CA MET A 1 -1.14 -12.22 44.70
C MET A 1 -0.20 -11.86 43.56
N PRO A 2 -0.06 -10.56 43.22
CA PRO A 2 0.75 -10.15 42.09
C PRO A 2 2.23 -10.45 42.38
N ALA A 3 2.93 -10.99 41.37
CA ALA A 3 4.32 -11.39 41.48
C ALA A 3 5.22 -10.18 41.82
N GLN A 4 5.77 -10.20 43.02
CA GLN A 4 7.03 -9.54 43.38
C GLN A 4 8.14 -10.03 42.41
N HIS A 5 9.02 -9.27 41.77
CA HIS A 5 9.28 -7.84 41.67
C HIS A 5 10.14 -7.66 40.39
N ASN A 6 9.57 -7.19 39.28
CA ASN A 6 10.38 -6.38 38.37
C ASN A 6 10.48 -5.02 39.04
N LEU A 7 11.65 -4.68 39.56
CA LEU A 7 11.90 -3.46 40.35
C LEU A 7 11.43 -2.18 39.61
N HIS A 8 11.40 -2.25 38.29
CA HIS A 8 10.86 -1.24 37.39
C HIS A 8 9.89 -1.92 36.41
N TRP A 9 8.60 -1.59 36.50
CA TRP A 9 7.61 -2.11 35.56
C TRP A 9 7.88 -1.67 34.12
N THR A 10 8.64 -0.58 33.93
CA THR A 10 9.10 -0.10 32.62
C THR A 10 10.10 -1.02 31.94
N SER A 11 10.54 -2.10 32.58
CA SER A 11 11.26 -3.19 31.91
C SER A 11 10.35 -4.07 31.04
N ASP A 12 9.04 -3.99 31.24
CA ASP A 12 8.03 -4.58 30.35
C ASP A 12 7.67 -3.55 29.27
N GLU A 13 8.23 -3.73 28.08
CA GLU A 13 8.07 -2.84 26.92
C GLU A 13 6.60 -2.74 26.48
N ASP A 14 5.85 -3.84 26.53
CA ASP A 14 4.43 -3.89 26.15
C ASP A 14 3.54 -3.11 27.13
N LEU A 15 3.86 -3.14 28.43
CA LEU A 15 3.13 -2.37 29.43
C LEU A 15 3.45 -0.87 29.33
N LEU A 16 4.72 -0.53 29.08
CA LEU A 16 5.17 0.84 28.85
C LEU A 16 4.49 1.47 27.63
N GLU A 17 4.49 0.76 26.50
CA GLU A 17 3.85 1.23 25.28
C GLU A 17 2.35 1.45 25.49
N ARG A 18 1.63 0.46 26.06
CA ARG A 18 0.19 0.60 26.36
C ARG A 18 -0.09 1.78 27.28
N TYR A 19 0.75 2.02 28.28
CA TYR A 19 0.59 3.14 29.21
C TYR A 19 0.73 4.49 28.49
N VAL A 20 1.77 4.65 27.67
CA VAL A 20 2.05 5.88 26.90
C VAL A 20 0.98 6.14 25.85
N LEU A 21 0.42 5.09 25.25
CA LEU A 21 -0.69 5.18 24.31
C LEU A 21 -2.07 5.37 24.97
N GLY A 22 -2.15 5.31 26.31
CA GLY A 22 -3.40 5.43 27.04
C GLY A 22 -4.35 4.25 26.88
N GLN A 23 -3.82 3.06 26.58
CA GLN A 23 -4.55 1.81 26.36
C GLN A 23 -4.61 0.92 27.62
N VAL A 24 -4.08 1.38 28.73
CA VAL A 24 -4.12 0.69 30.02
C VAL A 24 -5.47 0.91 30.70
N ASP A 25 -5.98 -0.12 31.38
CA ASP A 25 -7.22 -0.03 32.14
C ASP A 25 -7.11 1.05 33.25
N VAL A 26 -8.23 1.67 33.61
CA VAL A 26 -8.26 2.75 34.62
C VAL A 26 -7.70 2.29 35.97
N SER A 27 -7.96 1.04 36.36
CA SER A 27 -7.47 0.48 37.62
C SER A 27 -5.95 0.31 37.62
N GLU A 28 -5.40 -0.32 36.57
CA GLU A 28 -3.96 -0.54 36.38
C GLU A 28 -3.20 0.80 36.24
N ARG A 29 -3.79 1.76 35.52
CA ARG A 29 -3.22 3.10 35.35
C ARG A 29 -2.99 3.82 36.68
N SER A 30 -3.96 3.77 37.59
CA SER A 30 -3.84 4.43 38.90
C SER A 30 -2.67 3.89 39.73
N TRP A 31 -2.40 2.58 39.63
CA TRP A 31 -1.27 1.95 40.30
C TRP A 31 0.07 2.34 39.66
N LEU A 32 0.13 2.37 38.32
CA LEU A 32 1.33 2.82 37.58
C LEU A 32 1.65 4.29 37.87
N GLU A 33 0.64 5.15 37.94
CA GLU A 33 0.79 6.57 38.29
C GLU A 33 1.33 6.73 39.71
N ALA A 34 0.83 5.94 40.68
CA ALA A 34 1.36 5.94 42.04
C ALA A 34 2.85 5.54 42.07
N HIS A 35 3.24 4.48 41.34
CA HIS A 35 4.65 4.09 41.24
C HIS A 35 5.51 5.14 40.55
N LEU A 36 4.98 5.80 39.51
CA LEU A 36 5.69 6.88 38.81
C LEU A 36 5.99 8.06 39.73
N HIS A 37 5.15 8.35 40.73
CA HIS A 37 5.45 9.41 41.69
C HIS A 37 6.68 9.10 42.55
N GLU A 38 6.96 7.83 42.81
CA GLU A 38 8.05 7.40 43.71
C GLU A 38 9.33 7.03 42.95
N CYS A 39 9.25 6.59 41.69
CA CYS A 39 10.38 6.06 40.93
C CYS A 39 10.84 6.98 39.79
N VAL A 40 11.96 7.69 40.01
CA VAL A 40 12.56 8.61 39.00
C VAL A 40 12.97 7.88 37.71
N GLN A 41 13.46 6.65 37.79
CA GLN A 41 13.86 5.88 36.60
C GLN A 41 12.65 5.56 35.71
N CYS A 42 11.54 5.11 36.30
CA CYS A 42 10.31 4.87 35.57
C CYS A 42 9.77 6.18 34.95
N GLN A 43 9.89 7.33 35.64
CA GLN A 43 9.53 8.63 35.07
C GLN A 43 10.36 8.96 33.83
N GLN A 44 11.67 8.73 33.86
CA GLN A 44 12.56 9.00 32.74
C GLN A 44 12.23 8.10 31.54
N ALA A 45 11.99 6.81 31.76
CA ALA A 45 11.58 5.86 30.72
C ALA A 45 10.25 6.29 30.05
N VAL A 46 9.25 6.66 30.85
CA VAL A 46 7.96 7.16 30.33
C VAL A 46 8.14 8.45 29.52
N ARG A 47 9.01 9.38 29.96
CA ARG A 47 9.28 10.61 29.19
C ARG A 47 9.96 10.33 27.86
N ALA A 48 10.97 9.46 27.85
CA ALA A 48 11.66 9.08 26.61
C ALA A 48 10.69 8.46 25.59
N GLU A 49 9.80 7.57 26.06
CA GLU A 49 8.80 6.94 25.20
C GLU A 49 7.71 7.93 24.74
N GLN A 50 7.31 8.88 25.59
CA GLN A 50 6.40 9.96 25.19
C GLN A 50 7.00 10.89 24.14
N GLU A 51 8.29 11.22 24.24
CA GLU A 51 9.01 12.02 23.24
C GLU A 51 9.09 11.28 21.91
N LEU A 52 9.39 9.98 21.92
CA LEU A 52 9.39 9.12 20.74
C LEU A 52 8.01 9.06 20.09
N ALA A 53 6.96 8.81 20.87
CA ALA A 53 5.58 8.78 20.39
C ALA A 53 5.13 10.14 19.82
N ALA A 54 5.56 11.25 20.42
CA ALA A 54 5.29 12.60 19.91
C ALA A 54 5.98 12.83 18.56
N GLY A 55 7.25 12.43 18.42
CA GLY A 55 8.00 12.52 17.17
C GLY A 55 7.36 11.72 16.04
N ILE A 56 6.92 10.47 16.31
CA ILE A 56 6.21 9.64 15.33
C ILE A 56 4.90 10.30 14.88
N ARG A 57 4.12 10.87 15.81
CA ARG A 57 2.86 11.56 15.48
C ARG A 57 3.09 12.83 14.66
N GLU A 58 4.14 13.59 14.95
CA GLU A 58 4.51 14.76 14.15
C GLU A 58 4.92 14.37 12.73
N ALA A 59 5.85 13.42 12.58
CA ALA A 59 6.27 12.90 11.28
C ALA A 59 5.09 12.34 10.47
N GLY A 60 4.20 11.58 11.13
CA GLY A 60 2.98 11.05 10.49
C GLY A 60 2.03 12.16 10.01
N ARG A 61 1.85 13.23 10.78
CA ARG A 61 1.06 14.40 10.37
C ARG A 61 1.67 15.13 9.18
N GLU A 62 2.99 15.29 9.15
CA GLU A 62 3.68 15.89 8.00
C GLU A 62 3.53 15.06 6.73
N MET A 63 3.67 13.74 6.82
CA MET A 63 3.45 12.83 5.69
C MET A 63 2.00 12.89 5.17
N LEU A 64 1.02 12.91 6.07
CA LEU A 64 -0.40 13.05 5.70
C LEU A 64 -0.67 14.40 5.05
N LYS A 65 -0.08 15.48 5.57
CA LYS A 65 -0.20 16.82 4.98
C LYS A 65 0.45 16.89 3.60
N ALA A 66 1.60 16.25 3.41
CA ALA A 66 2.28 16.16 2.12
C ALA A 66 1.40 15.41 1.10
N ARG A 67 0.86 14.24 1.47
CA ARG A 67 -0.07 13.47 0.63
C ARG A 67 -1.34 14.25 0.30
N LEU A 68 -1.90 14.98 1.26
CA LEU A 68 -3.08 15.80 1.03
C LEU A 68 -2.77 16.96 0.08
N LYS A 69 -1.62 17.61 0.24
CA LYS A 69 -1.15 18.68 -0.65
C LYS A 69 -0.95 18.17 -2.08
N GLU A 70 -0.39 16.98 -2.24
CA GLU A 70 -0.24 16.34 -3.55
C GLU A 70 -1.61 16.05 -4.19
N ARG A 71 -2.55 15.47 -3.45
CA ARG A 71 -3.91 15.22 -3.96
C ARG A 71 -4.66 16.51 -4.33
N ILE A 72 -4.49 17.58 -3.54
CA ILE A 72 -5.07 18.89 -3.82
C ILE A 72 -4.39 19.55 -5.04
N ALA A 73 -3.07 19.39 -5.21
CA ALA A 73 -2.34 19.97 -6.33
C ALA A 73 -2.67 19.29 -7.68
N VAL A 74 -2.95 17.98 -7.66
CA VAL A 74 -3.25 17.21 -8.88
C VAL A 74 -4.69 17.40 -9.38
N GLN A 75 -5.61 17.80 -8.50
CA GLN A 75 -6.89 18.34 -8.97
C GLN A 75 -6.69 19.85 -9.20
N PRO A 76 -6.39 20.32 -10.42
CA PRO A 76 -6.58 21.73 -10.70
C PRO A 76 -8.02 21.99 -10.31
N LEU A 77 -8.25 22.87 -9.32
CA LEU A 77 -9.57 23.39 -9.00
C LEU A 77 -10.19 23.71 -10.35
N ARG A 78 -11.10 22.84 -10.81
CA ARG A 78 -11.82 23.06 -12.06
C ARG A 78 -12.46 24.39 -11.78
N ARG A 79 -11.94 25.46 -12.38
CA ARG A 79 -12.53 26.79 -12.26
C ARG A 79 -13.91 26.58 -12.84
N ILE A 80 -14.88 26.35 -11.97
CA ILE A 80 -16.27 26.21 -12.35
C ILE A 80 -16.55 27.52 -13.05
N ASN A 81 -16.74 27.43 -14.36
CA ASN A 81 -16.93 28.62 -15.15
C ASN A 81 -18.31 29.17 -14.75
N TRP A 82 -18.32 30.15 -13.84
CA TRP A 82 -19.54 30.72 -13.30
C TRP A 82 -20.47 31.24 -14.40
N TYR A 83 -19.92 31.59 -15.57
CA TYR A 83 -20.73 31.88 -16.76
C TYR A 83 -21.57 30.69 -17.24
N GLN A 84 -21.04 29.47 -17.24
CA GLN A 84 -21.81 28.28 -17.62
C GLN A 84 -22.90 27.96 -16.61
N VAL A 85 -22.60 28.11 -15.31
CA VAL A 85 -23.60 27.91 -14.24
C VAL A 85 -24.70 28.97 -14.33
N ALA A 86 -24.34 30.24 -14.52
CA ALA A 86 -25.30 31.33 -14.69
C ALA A 86 -26.13 31.15 -15.98
N ALA A 87 -25.51 30.73 -17.09
CA ALA A 87 -26.21 30.47 -18.34
C ALA A 87 -27.21 29.30 -18.20
N ALA A 88 -26.83 28.22 -17.52
CA ALA A 88 -27.71 27.10 -17.21
C ALA A 88 -28.88 27.53 -16.32
N ALA A 89 -28.61 28.33 -15.28
CA ALA A 89 -29.64 28.87 -14.41
C ALA A 89 -30.64 29.77 -15.18
N ALA A 90 -30.13 30.65 -16.05
CA ALA A 90 -30.96 31.52 -16.87
C ALA A 90 -31.84 30.73 -17.85
N THR A 91 -31.33 29.65 -18.45
CA THR A 91 -32.14 28.79 -19.35
C THR A 91 -33.28 28.09 -18.62
N ILE A 92 -33.03 27.61 -17.39
CA ILE A 92 -34.08 27.01 -16.56
C ILE A 92 -35.16 28.04 -16.23
N VAL A 93 -34.78 29.27 -15.84
CA VAL A 93 -35.74 30.33 -15.56
C VAL A 93 -36.57 30.63 -16.80
N ILE A 94 -35.95 30.83 -17.98
CA ILE A 94 -36.68 31.10 -19.23
C ILE A 94 -37.66 29.96 -19.55
N LEU A 95 -37.24 28.70 -19.44
CA LEU A 95 -38.11 27.54 -19.69
C LEU A 95 -39.31 27.51 -18.74
N VAL A 96 -39.09 27.78 -17.46
CA VAL A 96 -40.16 27.81 -16.45
C VAL A 96 -41.12 28.97 -16.73
N THR A 97 -40.60 30.17 -17.01
CA THR A 97 -41.44 31.35 -17.29
C THR A 97 -42.25 31.16 -18.57
N VAL A 98 -41.63 30.67 -19.65
CA VAL A 98 -42.32 30.38 -20.93
C VAL A 98 -43.32 29.25 -20.76
N GLY A 99 -42.97 28.19 -20.03
CA GLY A 99 -43.86 27.05 -19.77
C GLY A 99 -45.10 27.47 -18.97
N ILE A 100 -44.92 28.28 -17.92
CA ILE A 100 -46.04 28.83 -17.13
C ILE A 100 -46.87 29.78 -17.99
N HIS A 101 -46.24 30.68 -18.75
CA HIS A 101 -46.96 31.64 -19.61
C HIS A 101 -47.77 30.93 -20.70
N ASN A 102 -47.18 29.96 -21.40
CA ASN A 102 -47.89 29.19 -22.42
C ASN A 102 -49.04 28.39 -21.81
N ARG A 103 -48.81 27.77 -20.64
CA ARG A 103 -49.87 27.08 -19.93
C ARG A 103 -50.99 28.03 -19.49
N TRP A 104 -50.69 29.25 -19.08
CA TRP A 104 -51.72 30.20 -18.66
C TRP A 104 -52.54 30.76 -19.83
N PHE A 105 -51.89 31.05 -20.96
CA PHE A 105 -52.54 31.71 -22.10
C PHE A 105 -53.14 30.75 -23.14
N PHE A 106 -52.62 29.53 -23.28
CA PHE A 106 -53.08 28.57 -24.29
C PHE A 106 -53.85 27.37 -23.71
N SER A 107 -54.23 27.39 -22.43
CA SER A 107 -55.01 26.28 -21.83
C SER A 107 -56.49 26.25 -22.25
N ASP A 108 -57.03 27.31 -22.84
CA ASP A 108 -58.48 27.41 -23.10
C ASP A 108 -58.93 27.02 -24.52
N GLU A 109 -58.04 26.80 -25.49
CA GLU A 109 -58.45 26.54 -26.88
C GLU A 109 -58.29 25.09 -27.39
N VAL A 110 -57.70 24.17 -26.61
CA VAL A 110 -57.47 22.77 -27.09
C VAL A 110 -58.43 21.75 -26.46
N LYS A 111 -59.57 22.20 -25.94
CA LYS A 111 -60.68 21.32 -25.59
C LYS A 111 -61.88 21.70 -26.44
N HIS A 112 -62.01 21.11 -27.64
CA HIS A 112 -63.26 20.45 -28.05
C HIS A 112 -63.34 19.91 -29.49
N GLU A 113 -62.40 20.13 -30.40
CA GLU A 113 -62.64 19.75 -31.82
C GLU A 113 -62.20 18.35 -32.28
N VAL A 114 -61.48 17.56 -31.49
CA VAL A 114 -60.92 16.27 -31.99
C VAL A 114 -61.71 15.03 -31.56
N PHE A 115 -62.86 15.16 -30.89
CA PHE A 115 -63.62 13.98 -30.45
C PHE A 115 -64.72 13.50 -31.42
N THR A 116 -64.92 14.16 -32.57
CA THR A 116 -66.05 13.82 -33.47
C THR A 116 -65.68 13.08 -34.74
N GLU A 117 -64.41 12.93 -35.11
CA GLU A 117 -64.04 12.31 -36.40
C GLU A 117 -63.59 10.84 -36.29
N GLN A 118 -63.36 10.33 -35.08
CA GLN A 118 -62.93 8.93 -34.89
C GLN A 118 -64.10 7.95 -34.70
N GLU A 119 -65.31 8.42 -34.39
CA GLU A 119 -66.49 7.57 -34.23
C GLU A 119 -67.19 7.21 -35.58
N GLN A 120 -66.79 7.84 -36.68
CA GLN A 120 -67.41 7.60 -37.99
C GLN A 120 -66.67 6.61 -38.89
N LYS A 121 -65.55 6.03 -38.43
CA LYS A 121 -64.77 5.06 -39.22
C LYS A 121 -64.83 3.62 -38.70
N GLU A 122 -65.60 3.35 -37.64
CA GLU A 122 -65.74 2.01 -37.05
C GLU A 122 -67.05 1.29 -37.47
N ALA A 123 -67.80 1.82 -38.44
CA ALA A 123 -69.02 1.19 -38.96
C ALA A 123 -68.82 0.36 -40.25
N ALA A 124 -67.58 0.18 -40.74
CA ALA A 124 -67.32 -0.57 -41.97
C ALA A 124 -66.03 -1.40 -41.89
N ALA A 125 -66.02 -2.43 -41.04
CA ALA A 125 -65.12 -3.56 -41.18
C ALA A 125 -65.94 -4.86 -41.04
N PRO A 126 -65.98 -5.70 -42.08
CA PRO A 126 -66.69 -6.98 -42.03
C PRO A 126 -65.96 -7.94 -41.08
N ALA A 127 -66.78 -8.65 -40.33
CA ALA A 127 -66.41 -9.78 -39.50
C ALA A 127 -65.64 -10.82 -40.33
N ASP A 128 -64.40 -11.11 -39.94
CA ASP A 128 -63.95 -12.49 -40.01
C ASP A 128 -62.78 -12.77 -39.07
N LYS A 129 -62.85 -13.97 -38.50
CA LYS A 129 -61.81 -14.70 -37.78
C LYS A 129 -61.58 -14.41 -36.29
N ILE A 130 -62.52 -14.98 -35.54
CA ILE A 130 -62.32 -15.87 -34.39
C ILE A 130 -60.92 -16.53 -34.38
N GLU A 131 -60.10 -16.24 -33.37
CA GLU A 131 -59.36 -17.26 -32.62
C GLU A 131 -58.94 -16.73 -31.23
N ALA A 132 -59.71 -17.25 -30.27
CA ALA A 132 -59.56 -17.47 -28.85
C ALA A 132 -58.26 -17.10 -28.06
N PRO A 133 -58.41 -16.98 -26.72
CA PRO A 133 -57.53 -16.27 -25.80
C PRO A 133 -56.69 -17.22 -24.93
N GLN A 134 -55.54 -16.76 -24.42
CA GLN A 134 -55.22 -17.03 -23.00
C GLN A 134 -54.13 -16.12 -22.44
N GLU A 135 -54.62 -15.30 -21.53
CA GLU A 135 -53.95 -14.54 -20.47
C GLU A 135 -53.34 -15.48 -19.40
N ASP A 136 -52.72 -14.87 -18.41
CA ASP A 136 -52.31 -15.42 -17.11
C ASP A 136 -50.94 -16.09 -17.00
N ARG A 137 -49.93 -15.24 -16.77
CA ARG A 137 -48.83 -15.60 -15.86
C ARG A 137 -48.36 -14.42 -15.03
N ALA A 138 -49.20 -14.02 -14.08
CA ALA A 138 -48.78 -13.34 -12.85
C ALA A 138 -48.97 -14.28 -11.65
N ALA A 139 -48.12 -14.09 -10.64
CA ALA A 139 -48.21 -14.64 -9.29
C ALA A 139 -47.97 -16.16 -9.13
N GLN A 140 -46.73 -16.50 -8.81
CA GLN A 140 -46.46 -17.68 -7.98
C GLN A 140 -45.83 -17.20 -6.67
N THR A 141 -46.73 -16.87 -5.73
CA THR A 141 -46.47 -16.90 -4.30
C THR A 141 -47.02 -18.24 -3.82
N GLN A 142 -46.19 -19.06 -3.17
CA GLN A 142 -46.70 -20.05 -2.24
C GLN A 142 -45.95 -19.94 -0.90
N PRO A 143 -46.71 -19.87 0.21
CA PRO A 143 -46.25 -20.04 1.58
C PRO A 143 -46.54 -21.47 2.11
N HIS A 144 -46.20 -21.69 3.39
CA HIS A 144 -46.30 -22.89 4.25
C HIS A 144 -45.00 -23.73 4.28
N GLY A 145 -44.31 -23.94 5.40
CA GLY A 145 -44.61 -23.71 6.82
C GLY A 145 -44.58 -25.05 7.58
N ALA A 146 -43.70 -25.19 8.58
CA ALA A 146 -43.79 -26.07 9.76
C ALA A 146 -42.40 -26.13 10.44
N VAL A 147 -42.17 -25.53 11.61
CA VAL A 147 -42.43 -26.05 12.97
C VAL A 147 -41.26 -26.89 13.53
N GLY A 148 -40.75 -26.47 14.68
CA GLY A 148 -39.72 -27.11 15.52
C GLY A 148 -38.43 -26.27 15.55
N GLU A 149 -37.87 -25.81 16.66
CA GLU A 149 -38.07 -26.05 18.10
C GLU A 149 -37.23 -24.98 18.83
N PRO A 150 -37.61 -24.51 20.03
CA PRO A 150 -36.79 -23.60 20.83
C PRO A 150 -35.93 -24.34 21.88
N VAL A 151 -34.92 -23.64 22.43
CA VAL A 151 -34.19 -23.89 23.71
C VAL A 151 -32.89 -24.75 23.57
N PRO A 152 -31.80 -24.57 24.37
CA PRO A 152 -31.53 -23.62 25.46
C PRO A 152 -30.24 -22.77 25.35
N ALA A 153 -30.17 -21.79 26.26
CA ALA A 153 -28.94 -21.23 26.79
C ALA A 153 -28.06 -22.29 27.49
N ILE A 154 -26.77 -22.31 27.15
CA ILE A 154 -25.68 -22.94 27.90
C ILE A 154 -24.58 -21.87 27.89
N GLY A 155 -24.21 -21.23 29.01
CA GLY A 155 -23.72 -21.88 30.22
C GLY A 155 -22.22 -22.09 30.03
N GLY A 156 -21.41 -21.19 30.59
CA GLY A 156 -19.98 -21.13 30.30
C GLY A 156 -19.19 -22.38 30.72
N THR A 157 -17.98 -22.49 30.19
CA THR A 157 -16.86 -23.11 30.89
C THR A 157 -15.57 -22.42 30.48
N ALA A 158 -14.88 -21.87 31.49
CA ALA A 158 -13.47 -21.62 31.45
C ALA A 158 -12.73 -22.92 31.09
N THR A 159 -11.89 -22.87 30.06
CA THR A 159 -10.85 -23.88 29.82
C THR A 159 -9.50 -23.23 30.05
N THR A 160 -9.01 -23.42 31.27
CA THR A 160 -7.60 -23.49 31.62
C THR A 160 -6.91 -24.54 30.74
N SER A 161 -6.25 -24.12 29.66
CA SER A 161 -5.28 -24.97 28.96
C SER A 161 -3.89 -24.69 29.50
N LYS A 162 -3.58 -25.44 30.56
CA LYS A 162 -2.24 -25.73 31.06
C LYS A 162 -1.52 -26.58 30.02
N SER A 163 -0.57 -26.01 29.28
CA SER A 163 0.44 -26.80 28.56
C SER A 163 1.83 -26.40 29.04
N GLU A 164 2.32 -27.18 30.00
CA GLU A 164 3.72 -27.26 30.42
C GLU A 164 4.56 -27.73 29.22
N GLY A 165 5.15 -26.78 28.49
CA GLY A 165 6.17 -27.01 27.48
C GLY A 165 7.56 -26.84 28.09
N ARG A 166 7.94 -27.79 28.94
CA ARG A 166 9.29 -28.00 29.47
C ARG A 166 10.28 -28.17 28.30
N ARG A 167 11.13 -27.16 28.07
CA ARG A 167 12.38 -27.33 27.32
C ARG A 167 13.52 -27.06 28.26
N ASP A 168 14.25 -28.13 28.52
CA ASP A 168 15.45 -28.17 29.31
C ASP A 168 16.48 -27.18 28.74
N ILE A 169 16.89 -26.24 29.59
CA ILE A 169 18.02 -25.36 29.36
C ILE A 169 19.26 -26.21 29.54
N ALA A 170 19.92 -26.54 28.42
CA ALA A 170 21.25 -27.11 28.44
C ALA A 170 22.24 -26.04 28.93
N GLU A 171 22.79 -26.32 30.11
CA GLU A 171 23.90 -25.66 30.78
C GLU A 171 25.16 -25.69 29.87
N GLU A 172 25.35 -24.66 29.04
CA GLU A 172 26.62 -24.47 28.32
C GLU A 172 27.63 -23.80 29.26
N LYS A 173 28.31 -24.70 29.96
CA LYS A 173 29.43 -24.47 30.86
C LYS A 173 30.69 -24.21 30.03
N GLY A 174 31.33 -23.07 30.26
CA GLY A 174 32.77 -22.88 30.01
C GLY A 174 33.14 -22.35 28.63
N ARG A 175 33.36 -21.03 28.54
CA ARG A 175 34.38 -20.49 27.64
C ARG A 175 35.38 -19.64 28.42
N GLU A 176 36.62 -20.01 28.19
CA GLU A 176 37.84 -19.61 28.88
C GLU A 176 38.17 -18.12 28.71
N PRO A 177 38.91 -17.52 29.66
CA PRO A 177 39.43 -16.17 29.51
C PRO A 177 40.49 -16.10 28.40
N ILE A 178 40.29 -15.18 27.46
CA ILE A 178 41.26 -14.82 26.42
C ILE A 178 42.52 -14.25 27.09
N PRO A 179 43.74 -14.75 26.79
CA PRO A 179 44.96 -14.18 27.34
C PRO A 179 45.23 -12.80 26.73
N VAL A 180 45.39 -11.82 27.62
CA VAL A 180 45.93 -10.49 27.33
C VAL A 180 47.38 -10.66 26.87
N THR A 181 47.63 -10.51 25.56
CA THR A 181 48.99 -10.43 25.03
C THR A 181 49.56 -9.04 25.29
N THR A 182 50.41 -8.99 26.31
CA THR A 182 51.28 -7.88 26.69
C THR A 182 52.30 -7.57 25.60
N GLU A 183 52.53 -6.27 25.45
CA GLU A 183 53.60 -5.53 24.79
C GLU A 183 54.84 -6.31 24.32
N LYS A 184 55.24 -6.05 23.06
CA LYS A 184 56.64 -6.08 22.66
C LYS A 184 56.99 -4.80 21.92
N ARG A 185 57.42 -3.82 22.71
CA ARG A 185 58.12 -2.60 22.31
C ARG A 185 59.45 -3.03 21.67
N PHE A 186 59.57 -2.87 20.35
CA PHE A 186 60.83 -2.95 19.63
C PHE A 186 61.24 -1.52 19.28
N ASP A 187 62.13 -0.97 20.11
CA ASP A 187 63.04 0.09 19.71
C ASP A 187 64.18 -0.55 18.92
N ALA A 188 64.29 -0.23 17.64
CA ALA A 188 65.56 -0.28 16.90
C ALA A 188 65.40 0.31 15.50
N GLY A 189 66.20 1.33 15.21
CA GLY A 189 66.85 1.43 13.91
C GLY A 189 66.41 2.58 13.02
N ASP A 190 66.86 3.79 13.38
CA ASP A 190 67.22 4.81 12.40
C ASP A 190 68.26 4.21 11.43
N GLN A 191 67.85 3.86 10.20
CA GLN A 191 68.70 3.93 9.02
C GLN A 191 67.91 3.75 7.72
N GLU A 192 68.13 4.71 6.83
CA GLU A 192 67.99 4.65 5.36
C GLU A 192 66.87 5.51 4.73
N PRO A 193 67.08 6.84 4.61
CA PRO A 193 66.34 7.69 3.70
C PRO A 193 67.15 7.86 2.39
N GLN A 194 66.54 7.57 1.23
CA GLN A 194 66.50 8.45 0.03
C GLN A 194 66.29 7.74 -1.32
N LEU A 195 66.42 6.41 -1.43
CA LEU A 195 66.21 5.72 -2.73
C LEU A 195 64.76 5.23 -2.98
N ALA A 196 63.86 5.36 -2.01
CA ALA A 196 62.45 4.97 -2.14
C ALA A 196 61.50 6.10 -2.60
N ALA A 197 61.99 7.33 -2.75
CA ALA A 197 61.15 8.48 -3.10
C ALA A 197 60.72 8.48 -4.58
N ASP A 198 61.56 8.02 -5.51
CA ASP A 198 61.24 8.02 -6.94
C ASP A 198 60.40 6.81 -7.39
N ALA A 199 60.46 5.69 -6.67
CA ALA A 199 59.58 4.54 -6.92
C ALA A 199 58.13 4.78 -6.42
N ARG A 200 57.94 5.64 -5.40
CA ARG A 200 56.60 6.03 -4.92
C ARG A 200 55.89 7.00 -5.87
N ARG A 201 56.62 7.94 -6.48
CA ARG A 201 56.02 8.93 -7.39
C ARG A 201 55.42 8.34 -8.68
N LYS A 202 55.90 7.16 -9.12
CA LYS A 202 55.33 6.45 -10.28
C LYS A 202 54.13 5.54 -9.95
N ARG A 203 53.85 5.25 -8.67
CA ARG A 203 52.66 4.48 -8.26
C ARG A 203 51.47 5.35 -7.87
N GLU A 204 51.69 6.64 -7.63
CA GLU A 204 50.65 7.57 -7.15
C GLU A 204 49.84 8.26 -8.27
N THR A 205 50.20 8.01 -9.54
CA THR A 205 49.44 8.49 -10.73
C THR A 205 48.70 7.39 -11.47
N ALA A 206 48.73 6.15 -10.97
CA ALA A 206 47.73 5.16 -11.37
C ALA A 206 46.42 5.57 -10.70
N ALA A 207 45.59 6.33 -11.42
CA ALA A 207 44.21 6.60 -11.03
C ALA A 207 43.61 5.26 -10.56
N PRO A 208 42.99 5.21 -9.37
CA PRO A 208 42.36 3.98 -8.91
C PRO A 208 41.44 3.51 -10.03
N ASP A 209 41.64 2.28 -10.46
CA ASP A 209 40.89 1.67 -11.54
C ASP A 209 39.42 1.58 -11.13
N ARG A 210 38.70 2.69 -11.36
CA ARG A 210 37.27 2.86 -11.06
C ARG A 210 36.40 1.96 -11.93
N SER A 211 36.98 1.09 -12.76
CA SER A 211 36.26 0.16 -13.62
C SER A 211 35.82 -1.14 -12.93
N ALA A 212 36.33 -1.43 -11.73
CA ALA A 212 35.73 -2.40 -10.83
C ALA A 212 34.50 -1.78 -10.13
N PHE A 213 33.49 -1.40 -10.91
CA PHE A 213 32.17 -1.13 -10.35
C PHE A 213 31.63 -2.47 -9.86
N ASP A 214 31.79 -2.73 -8.56
CA ASP A 214 31.31 -3.95 -7.90
C ASP A 214 29.87 -4.25 -8.35
N GLU A 215 29.70 -5.36 -9.06
CA GLU A 215 28.41 -5.98 -9.30
C GLU A 215 27.92 -6.51 -7.95
N VAL A 216 27.33 -5.61 -7.16
CA VAL A 216 26.75 -5.98 -5.87
C VAL A 216 25.44 -6.68 -6.18
N GLU A 217 25.38 -7.95 -5.79
CA GLU A 217 24.16 -8.75 -5.79
C GLU A 217 23.64 -8.85 -4.36
N THR A 218 22.34 -8.66 -4.17
CA THR A 218 21.72 -8.84 -2.86
C THR A 218 20.33 -9.42 -3.00
N TRP A 219 20.06 -10.44 -2.19
CA TRP A 219 18.71 -10.99 -2.06
C TRP A 219 17.90 -10.16 -1.07
N VAL A 220 16.70 -9.79 -1.46
CA VAL A 220 15.72 -9.13 -0.60
C VAL A 220 14.40 -9.88 -0.62
N GLU A 221 13.68 -9.80 0.49
CA GLU A 221 12.34 -10.35 0.62
C GLU A 221 11.32 -9.22 0.43
N GLY A 222 10.49 -9.34 -0.60
CA GLY A 222 9.30 -8.51 -0.77
C GLY A 222 8.10 -9.13 -0.08
N ARG A 223 7.18 -8.32 0.45
CA ARG A 223 5.89 -8.79 0.97
C ARG A 223 4.74 -8.26 0.15
N MET A 224 3.82 -9.14 -0.25
CA MET A 224 2.61 -8.73 -0.93
C MET A 224 1.71 -7.96 0.04
N ILE A 225 1.43 -6.72 -0.30
CA ILE A 225 0.50 -5.86 0.44
C ILE A 225 -0.87 -6.11 -0.18
N SER A 226 -1.67 -6.94 0.49
CA SER A 226 -3.07 -7.10 0.14
C SER A 226 -3.77 -5.76 0.34
N LEU A 227 -4.03 -5.05 -0.77
CA LEU A 227 -5.06 -4.03 -0.80
C LEU A 227 -6.39 -4.77 -0.69
N ARG A 228 -6.75 -5.20 0.53
CA ARG A 228 -8.15 -5.50 0.80
C ARG A 228 -8.86 -4.21 0.43
N PRO A 229 -9.74 -4.20 -0.59
CA PRO A 229 -10.63 -3.06 -0.73
C PRO A 229 -11.29 -2.96 0.63
N ALA A 230 -11.08 -1.84 1.33
CA ALA A 230 -11.80 -1.58 2.56
C ALA A 230 -13.25 -1.89 2.20
N GLU A 231 -13.84 -2.92 2.81
CA GLU A 231 -15.23 -3.27 2.54
C GLU A 231 -15.96 -1.93 2.63
N PRO A 232 -16.62 -1.50 1.55
CA PRO A 232 -17.29 -0.21 1.58
C PRO A 232 -18.28 -0.32 2.73
N ALA A 233 -17.98 0.36 3.83
CA ALA A 233 -18.92 0.55 4.92
C ALA A 233 -20.20 0.99 4.22
N ALA A 234 -21.27 0.19 4.39
CA ALA A 234 -22.40 0.06 3.47
C ALA A 234 -23.16 1.36 3.22
N ASP A 235 -22.52 2.29 2.51
CA ASP A 235 -23.03 3.58 2.15
C ASP A 235 -22.99 3.64 0.63
N LYS A 236 -24.19 3.70 0.08
CA LYS A 236 -24.51 3.47 -1.33
C LYS A 236 -23.99 4.63 -2.16
N PHE A 237 -22.70 4.64 -2.51
CA PHE A 237 -22.18 5.50 -3.57
C PHE A 237 -21.62 4.67 -4.72
N VAL A 238 -22.47 4.53 -5.73
CA VAL A 238 -22.12 4.00 -7.04
C VAL A 238 -21.18 4.99 -7.72
N VAL A 239 -19.91 4.60 -7.93
CA VAL A 239 -19.00 5.30 -8.84
C VAL A 239 -18.55 4.32 -9.92
N PRO A 240 -19.09 4.40 -11.15
CA PRO A 240 -18.62 3.60 -12.27
C PRO A 240 -17.84 4.49 -13.24
N GLN A 241 -16.50 4.57 -13.14
CA GLN A 241 -15.74 5.18 -14.26
C GLN A 241 -14.24 4.89 -14.42
N VAL A 242 -13.61 4.01 -13.64
CA VAL A 242 -12.15 3.75 -13.82
C VAL A 242 -11.86 2.64 -14.86
N ALA A 243 -12.86 1.84 -15.25
CA ALA A 243 -12.66 0.72 -16.18
C ALA A 243 -12.46 1.10 -17.66
N ARG A 244 -12.82 2.32 -18.10
CA ARG A 244 -12.76 2.70 -19.53
C ARG A 244 -11.41 3.30 -20.00
N GLY A 245 -10.45 3.48 -19.09
CA GLY A 245 -9.13 4.02 -19.44
C GLY A 245 -8.18 2.99 -20.08
N TYR A 246 -8.36 1.70 -19.80
CA TYR A 246 -7.41 0.66 -20.18
C TYR A 246 -7.55 0.18 -21.64
N GLU A 247 -8.74 0.24 -22.23
CA GLU A 247 -8.96 -0.25 -23.62
C GLU A 247 -8.30 0.66 -24.68
N ARG A 248 -8.15 1.96 -24.43
CA ARG A 248 -7.55 2.88 -25.41
C ARG A 248 -6.02 2.78 -25.52
N LEU A 249 -5.35 2.14 -24.56
CA LEU A 249 -3.91 1.94 -24.61
C LEU A 249 -3.49 0.64 -25.32
N GLN A 250 -4.42 -0.31 -25.52
CA GLN A 250 -4.12 -1.58 -26.20
C GLN A 250 -4.10 -1.44 -27.73
N ALA A 251 -4.87 -0.51 -28.32
CA ALA A 251 -4.98 -0.36 -29.77
C ALA A 251 -3.77 0.28 -30.49
N ARG A 252 -2.65 0.53 -29.80
CA ARG A 252 -1.50 1.27 -30.36
C ARG A 252 -0.17 0.51 -30.37
N LYS A 253 -0.17 -0.82 -30.14
CA LYS A 253 1.05 -1.60 -29.83
C LYS A 253 1.46 -2.70 -30.83
N GLU A 254 0.84 -2.84 -32.00
CA GLU A 254 1.13 -4.02 -32.85
C GLU A 254 2.47 -4.03 -33.62
N ASP A 255 3.24 -2.93 -33.71
CA ASP A 255 4.46 -2.91 -34.54
C ASP A 255 5.80 -2.75 -33.80
N ARG A 256 5.84 -2.80 -32.46
CA ARG A 256 7.11 -2.65 -31.72
C ARG A 256 7.70 -4.00 -31.33
N LYS A 257 8.66 -4.49 -32.14
CA LYS A 257 9.50 -5.65 -31.84
C LYS A 257 10.00 -5.61 -30.39
N LEU A 258 9.84 -6.73 -29.69
CA LEU A 258 10.09 -6.96 -28.27
C LEU A 258 11.47 -6.44 -27.81
N SER A 259 11.51 -5.22 -27.30
CA SER A 259 12.56 -4.77 -26.38
C SER A 259 12.14 -5.18 -24.96
N LYS A 260 13.08 -5.68 -24.16
CA LYS A 260 12.85 -6.00 -22.74
C LYS A 260 12.11 -4.84 -22.03
N PRO A 261 11.16 -5.15 -21.13
CA PRO A 261 10.42 -4.14 -20.40
C PRO A 261 11.37 -3.33 -19.50
N GLU A 262 11.67 -2.10 -19.91
CA GLU A 262 12.48 -1.16 -19.14
C GLU A 262 11.53 -0.17 -18.48
N ALA A 263 11.34 -0.32 -17.16
CA ALA A 263 10.58 0.65 -16.37
C ALA A 263 11.51 1.84 -16.06
N LEU A 264 11.44 2.86 -16.90
CA LEU A 264 12.17 4.10 -16.68
C LEU A 264 11.51 4.89 -15.53
N ILE A 265 12.11 4.81 -14.35
CA ILE A 265 11.82 5.75 -13.27
C ILE A 265 12.50 7.06 -13.64
N GLN A 266 11.71 8.04 -14.08
CA GLN A 266 12.19 9.40 -14.24
C GLN A 266 12.18 10.09 -12.90
N ALA A 267 13.35 10.22 -12.29
CA ALA A 267 13.56 11.05 -11.13
C ALA A 267 14.81 11.91 -11.35
N ASP A 268 14.68 13.22 -11.17
CA ASP A 268 15.79 14.19 -11.06
C ASP A 268 16.80 14.27 -12.23
N GLY A 269 16.38 14.04 -13.47
CA GLY A 269 17.25 14.21 -14.66
C GLY A 269 18.42 13.22 -14.76
N SER A 270 18.59 12.34 -13.76
CA SER A 270 19.49 11.20 -13.73
C SER A 270 18.63 9.94 -13.83
N THR A 271 18.43 9.44 -15.04
CA THR A 271 17.70 8.19 -15.30
C THR A 271 18.57 6.99 -14.89
N ALA A 272 18.61 6.70 -13.59
CA ALA A 272 18.96 5.35 -13.18
C ALA A 272 17.70 4.50 -13.41
N GLY A 273 17.69 3.74 -14.51
CA GLY A 273 16.59 2.82 -14.78
C GLY A 273 16.49 1.76 -13.69
N ILE A 274 15.26 1.39 -13.34
CA ILE A 274 15.01 0.14 -12.62
C ILE A 274 14.44 -0.82 -13.64
N ILE A 275 15.19 -1.89 -13.93
CA ILE A 275 14.70 -2.94 -14.82
C ILE A 275 14.04 -3.99 -13.94
N LEU A 276 12.75 -4.21 -14.16
CA LEU A 276 12.03 -5.31 -13.54
C LEU A 276 12.10 -6.52 -14.48
N GLU A 277 12.72 -7.58 -13.99
CA GLU A 277 12.69 -8.90 -14.62
C GLU A 277 11.84 -9.82 -13.73
N GLN A 278 11.26 -10.86 -14.34
CA GLN A 278 10.56 -11.89 -13.59
C GLN A 278 11.10 -13.27 -13.97
N LYS A 279 11.08 -14.18 -13.01
CA LYS A 279 11.39 -15.60 -13.18
C LYS A 279 10.39 -16.44 -12.41
N GLU A 280 10.30 -17.71 -12.77
CA GLU A 280 9.48 -18.66 -12.03
C GLU A 280 10.19 -19.07 -10.74
N ILE A 281 9.42 -19.37 -9.69
CA ILE A 281 9.96 -19.86 -8.41
C ILE A 281 10.85 -21.11 -8.58
N GLY A 282 10.60 -21.93 -9.61
CA GLY A 282 11.42 -23.10 -9.94
C GLY A 282 12.88 -22.78 -10.27
N ASP A 283 13.18 -21.55 -10.70
CA ASP A 283 14.54 -21.08 -11.01
C ASP A 283 15.34 -20.69 -9.75
N LEU A 284 14.69 -20.60 -8.58
CA LEU A 284 15.38 -20.34 -7.32
C LEU A 284 16.20 -21.55 -6.88
N SER A 285 17.31 -21.30 -6.16
CA SER A 285 18.01 -22.39 -5.48
C SER A 285 17.13 -23.03 -4.40
N PRO A 286 17.30 -24.33 -4.09
CA PRO A 286 16.45 -25.01 -3.09
C PRO A 286 16.43 -24.33 -1.72
N ALA A 287 17.54 -23.72 -1.31
CA ALA A 287 17.63 -22.96 -0.08
C ALA A 287 16.77 -21.69 -0.07
N GLN A 288 16.60 -21.03 -1.23
CA GLN A 288 15.75 -19.85 -1.38
C GLN A 288 14.27 -20.24 -1.52
N GLN A 289 13.97 -21.35 -2.20
CA GLN A 289 12.61 -21.88 -2.27
C GLN A 289 12.04 -22.17 -0.88
N GLN A 290 12.85 -22.70 0.04
CA GLN A 290 12.43 -22.95 1.44
C GLN A 290 12.14 -21.68 2.25
N ARG A 291 12.74 -20.55 1.87
CA ARG A 291 12.52 -19.24 2.52
C ARG A 291 11.26 -18.56 2.01
N GLN A 292 10.76 -18.94 0.84
CA GLN A 292 9.51 -18.44 0.30
C GLN A 292 8.34 -19.09 1.05
N LYS A 293 7.82 -18.38 2.06
CA LYS A 293 6.67 -18.81 2.86
C LYS A 293 5.59 -17.75 2.84
N GLY A 294 4.36 -18.14 2.50
CA GLY A 294 3.20 -17.26 2.49
C GLY A 294 3.32 -16.16 1.42
N ASP A 295 3.07 -14.92 1.82
CA ASP A 295 2.99 -13.76 0.92
C ASP A 295 4.37 -13.12 0.60
N ALA A 296 5.45 -13.83 0.92
CA ALA A 296 6.81 -13.40 0.65
C ALA A 296 7.23 -13.70 -0.79
N ILE A 297 7.87 -12.73 -1.44
CA ILE A 297 8.42 -12.83 -2.81
C ILE A 297 9.93 -12.64 -2.70
N GLN A 298 10.69 -13.66 -3.10
CA GLN A 298 12.14 -13.55 -3.17
C GLN A 298 12.52 -12.72 -4.40
N THR A 299 13.36 -11.70 -4.20
CA THR A 299 13.78 -10.80 -5.26
C THR A 299 15.30 -10.63 -5.22
N LEU A 300 15.94 -10.85 -6.36
CA LEU A 300 17.37 -10.59 -6.54
C LEU A 300 17.56 -9.16 -7.05
N ILE A 301 18.34 -8.36 -6.33
CA ILE A 301 18.73 -7.02 -6.75
C ILE A 301 20.18 -7.05 -7.22
N GLN A 302 20.41 -6.59 -8.45
CA GLN A 302 21.74 -6.46 -9.04
C GLN A 302 21.98 -5.04 -9.51
N ARG A 303 23.20 -4.53 -9.33
CA ARG A 303 23.61 -3.22 -9.87
C ARG A 303 24.44 -3.46 -11.11
N LYS A 304 23.92 -3.10 -12.28
CA LYS A 304 24.61 -3.26 -13.57
C LYS A 304 24.76 -1.91 -14.24
N ARG A 305 26.00 -1.41 -14.34
CA ARG A 305 26.34 -0.17 -15.07
C ARG A 305 25.51 1.06 -14.66
N GLY A 306 25.15 1.16 -13.38
CA GLY A 306 24.33 2.25 -12.84
C GLY A 306 22.82 2.01 -12.90
N THR A 307 22.37 0.94 -13.55
CA THR A 307 20.98 0.48 -13.57
C THR A 307 20.77 -0.55 -12.46
N LEU A 308 19.62 -0.47 -11.80
CA LEU A 308 19.23 -1.44 -10.79
C LEU A 308 18.31 -2.47 -11.44
N VAL A 309 18.68 -3.74 -11.38
CA VAL A 309 17.89 -4.84 -11.95
C VAL A 309 17.26 -5.60 -10.79
N MET A 310 15.93 -5.60 -10.71
CA MET A 310 15.18 -6.41 -9.74
C MET A 310 14.58 -7.60 -10.47
N THR A 311 15.02 -8.81 -10.13
CA THR A 311 14.44 -10.06 -10.65
C THR A 311 13.50 -10.63 -9.61
N LEU A 312 12.19 -10.58 -9.87
CA LEU A 312 11.16 -11.12 -8.99
C LEU A 312 10.92 -12.60 -9.29
N TYR A 313 10.91 -13.45 -8.27
CA TYR A 313 10.63 -14.87 -8.42
C TYR A 313 9.21 -15.18 -7.94
N LEU A 314 8.31 -15.37 -8.90
CA LEU A 314 6.86 -15.52 -8.67
C LEU A 314 6.44 -16.97 -8.89
N ASP A 315 5.44 -17.43 -8.13
CA ASP A 315 4.80 -18.74 -8.35
C ASP A 315 4.11 -18.80 -9.72
N ARG A 316 3.55 -17.67 -10.14
CA ARG A 316 2.90 -17.48 -11.43
C ARG A 316 3.42 -16.19 -12.04
N PRO A 317 4.22 -16.24 -13.12
CA PRO A 317 4.70 -15.04 -13.78
C PRO A 317 3.51 -14.20 -14.27
N VAL A 318 3.63 -12.88 -14.14
CA VAL A 318 2.62 -11.96 -14.67
C VAL A 318 2.81 -11.80 -16.18
N SER A 319 1.80 -11.33 -16.92
CA SER A 319 1.98 -11.08 -18.35
C SER A 319 2.97 -9.94 -18.58
N ASP A 320 3.71 -9.97 -19.70
CA ASP A 320 4.65 -8.91 -20.06
C ASP A 320 3.98 -7.53 -20.11
N SER A 321 2.70 -7.48 -20.48
CA SER A 321 1.92 -6.24 -20.46
C SER A 321 1.76 -5.64 -19.07
N VAL A 322 1.58 -6.49 -18.05
CA VAL A 322 1.50 -6.08 -16.64
C VAL A 322 2.87 -5.66 -16.13
N LEU A 323 3.93 -6.40 -16.50
CA LEU A 323 5.30 -6.07 -16.13
C LEU A 323 5.76 -4.74 -16.77
N GLN A 324 5.38 -4.48 -18.03
CA GLN A 324 5.62 -3.20 -18.71
C GLN A 324 4.85 -2.03 -18.11
N ALA A 325 3.67 -2.29 -17.52
CA ALA A 325 2.85 -1.29 -16.86
C ALA A 325 3.19 -1.13 -15.37
N ALA A 326 4.19 -1.87 -14.88
CA ALA A 326 4.60 -1.82 -13.49
C ALA A 326 5.14 -0.44 -13.11
N SER A 327 4.83 0.01 -11.91
CA SER A 327 5.44 1.21 -11.32
C SER A 327 6.23 0.83 -10.08
N VAL A 328 7.27 1.60 -9.81
CA VAL A 328 8.14 1.43 -8.64
C VAL A 328 8.19 2.77 -7.93
N GLU A 329 7.72 2.81 -6.70
CA GLU A 329 7.61 4.02 -5.90
C GLU A 329 8.49 3.90 -4.65
N SER A 330 9.26 4.93 -4.34
CA SER A 330 9.98 5.02 -3.07
C SER A 330 9.02 5.53 -1.99
N VAL A 331 8.88 4.79 -0.89
CA VAL A 331 8.01 5.14 0.24
C VAL A 331 8.81 5.69 1.42
N GLY A 332 10.14 5.51 1.42
CA GLY A 332 11.03 5.98 2.46
C GLY A 332 12.49 5.96 2.04
N ALA A 333 13.40 6.10 3.00
CA ALA A 333 14.83 6.06 2.74
C ALA A 333 15.27 4.67 2.23
N ASP A 334 14.75 3.61 2.84
CA ASP A 334 15.14 2.22 2.67
C ASP A 334 13.99 1.34 2.16
N SER A 335 12.91 1.93 1.66
CA SER A 335 11.67 1.20 1.40
C SER A 335 11.10 1.54 0.03
N VAL A 336 10.79 0.51 -0.75
CA VAL A 336 10.28 0.63 -2.13
C VAL A 336 9.04 -0.23 -2.28
N VAL A 337 8.03 0.29 -2.99
CA VAL A 337 6.82 -0.46 -3.36
C VAL A 337 6.81 -0.64 -4.86
N VAL A 338 6.68 -1.89 -5.30
CA VAL A 338 6.49 -2.25 -6.71
C VAL A 338 5.02 -2.58 -6.93
N GLN A 339 4.37 -1.88 -7.86
CA GLN A 339 3.00 -2.14 -8.27
C GLN A 339 2.99 -2.98 -9.54
N LEU A 340 2.43 -4.18 -9.47
CA LEU A 340 2.23 -5.11 -10.58
C LEU A 340 0.74 -5.32 -10.81
N GLY A 341 0.15 -4.52 -11.71
CA GLY A 341 -1.30 -4.51 -11.91
C GLY A 341 -2.04 -4.10 -10.64
N SER A 342 -2.78 -5.03 -10.03
CA SER A 342 -3.51 -4.82 -8.77
C SER A 342 -2.73 -5.24 -7.52
N GLN A 343 -1.53 -5.81 -7.67
CA GLN A 343 -0.70 -6.25 -6.55
C GLN A 343 0.31 -5.16 -6.20
N LEU A 344 0.51 -4.94 -4.90
CA LEU A 344 1.58 -4.11 -4.35
C LEU A 344 2.57 -5.02 -3.62
N ILE A 345 3.85 -4.83 -3.88
CA ILE A 345 4.92 -5.58 -3.21
C ILE A 345 5.84 -4.59 -2.53
N GLY A 346 5.89 -4.62 -1.19
CA GLY A 346 6.76 -3.77 -0.40
C GLY A 346 8.11 -4.45 -0.16
N TYR A 347 9.21 -3.71 -0.37
CA TYR A 347 10.58 -4.15 -0.15
C TYR A 347 11.26 -3.25 0.87
N LYS A 348 12.02 -3.86 1.78
CA LYS A 348 13.02 -3.17 2.61
C LYS A 348 14.40 -3.39 2.01
N LEU A 349 15.00 -2.33 1.50
CA LEU A 349 16.30 -2.33 0.86
C LEU A 349 17.42 -2.23 1.90
N PRO A 350 18.57 -2.91 1.69
CA PRO A 350 19.73 -2.71 2.54
C PRO A 350 20.24 -1.27 2.45
N PRO A 351 20.89 -0.73 3.50
CA PRO A 351 21.38 0.65 3.54
C PRO A 351 22.28 1.02 2.34
N ALA A 352 23.11 0.08 1.87
CA ALA A 352 23.97 0.26 0.70
C ALA A 352 23.21 0.63 -0.58
N TRP A 353 21.93 0.27 -0.66
CA TRP A 353 21.05 0.55 -1.79
C TRP A 353 20.19 1.79 -1.56
N SER A 354 19.85 2.10 -0.31
CA SER A 354 19.01 3.25 0.08
C SER A 354 19.53 4.58 -0.48
N GLU A 355 20.85 4.80 -0.47
CA GLU A 355 21.44 6.05 -0.98
C GLU A 355 21.20 6.27 -2.48
N VAL A 356 21.11 5.19 -3.26
CA VAL A 356 20.85 5.27 -4.70
C VAL A 356 19.41 5.76 -4.93
N PHE A 357 18.46 5.27 -4.14
CA PHE A 357 17.05 5.67 -4.22
C PHE A 357 16.79 7.06 -3.61
N ILE A 358 17.42 7.39 -2.48
CA ILE A 358 17.24 8.68 -1.80
C ILE A 358 17.77 9.82 -2.66
N ARG A 359 18.91 9.66 -3.33
CA ARG A 359 19.46 10.69 -4.23
C ARG A 359 18.57 10.94 -5.44
N GLN A 360 17.67 10.02 -5.76
CA GLN A 360 16.75 10.10 -6.89
C GLN A 360 15.36 10.60 -6.47
N ALA A 361 14.97 10.43 -5.20
CA ALA A 361 13.67 10.88 -4.69
C ALA A 361 13.66 12.34 -4.19
N LYS A 362 14.81 13.03 -4.17
CA LYS A 362 15.02 14.28 -3.43
C LYS A 362 15.22 15.54 -4.29
N VAL A 363 14.60 15.69 -5.47
CA VAL A 363 14.45 17.03 -6.10
C VAL A 363 13.09 17.22 -6.79
N LYS A 364 12.12 17.74 -6.03
CA LYS A 364 11.12 18.69 -6.55
C LYS A 364 10.90 19.82 -5.54
N ARG A 365 11.45 20.99 -5.83
CA ARG A 365 10.81 22.27 -5.51
C ARG A 365 10.39 22.91 -6.83
#